data_AF-A0AA85KBV6-F1
#
_entry.id   AF-A0AA85KBV6-F1
#
_cell.length_a   1.000
_cell.length_b   1.000
_cell.length_c   1.000
_cell.angle_alpha   90.00
_cell.angle_beta   90.00
_cell.angle_gamma   90.00
#
_symmetry.space_group_name_H-M   'P 1'
#
loop_
_entity.id
_entity.type
_entity.pdbx_description
1 polymer ?
#
loop_
_entity_poly.entity_id
_entity_poly.type
_entity_poly.pdbx_seq_one_letter_code
_entity_poly.pdbx_strand_id
1 'polypeptide(L)'
;MAPRSVNSSAQISPDILRLLQKSELGLEELKQIHKYAKANPQHLINQTSRLELLITKIINPTECTCSARTATHFDLSCKNPEIEEKIQLAAECFAMLPFLKSSPQRLQEYQLRLARCLSETLCCLLDINRLSHATLSTVQAYLSSKVDYFSCITPVDKVKKLSEDFSNFLYLRAEFFTYSLRCIFLRDSATYIDICLPVFMSLFNGFFEVRLTENESVSDRLLTTSSRLMLCLSTICQTVGTLIMPAVPCLLTFLTYHLEWTTNWRLDFKRMEYIVRLRLGSISCLINLATKNLKLSYSYSLN
;
A
#
# COMPACT_ATOMS: atom_id res chain seq x y z
N MET A 1 -20.61 3.10 -46.84
CA MET A 1 -21.36 3.36 -45.59
C MET A 1 -20.74 2.52 -44.49
N ALA A 2 -19.91 3.12 -43.63
CA ALA A 2 -19.38 2.44 -42.45
C ALA A 2 -20.47 2.35 -41.37
N PRO A 3 -20.54 1.29 -40.54
CA PRO A 3 -21.56 1.19 -39.51
C PRO A 3 -21.28 2.23 -38.42
N ARG A 4 -22.32 2.93 -38.02
CA ARG A 4 -22.31 3.83 -36.86
C ARG A 4 -21.91 3.01 -35.62
N SER A 5 -20.80 3.37 -34.98
CA SER A 5 -20.46 2.89 -33.65
C SER A 5 -21.56 3.33 -32.68
N VAL A 6 -22.34 2.37 -32.19
CA VAL A 6 -23.25 2.57 -31.07
C VAL A 6 -22.38 2.82 -29.84
N ASN A 7 -22.03 4.09 -29.60
CA ASN A 7 -21.66 4.55 -28.27
C ASN A 7 -22.94 4.50 -27.42
N SER A 8 -23.32 3.31 -26.94
CA SER A 8 -24.25 3.23 -25.83
C SER A 8 -23.56 3.90 -24.65
N SER A 9 -24.06 5.08 -24.26
CA SER A 9 -23.67 5.72 -23.02
C SER A 9 -24.11 4.79 -21.88
N ALA A 10 -23.24 3.86 -21.50
CA ALA A 10 -23.56 2.90 -20.47
C ALA A 10 -23.75 3.66 -19.15
N GLN A 11 -25.00 3.69 -18.67
CA GLN A 11 -25.39 4.50 -17.52
C GLN A 11 -24.97 3.80 -16.22
N ILE A 12 -24.45 4.59 -15.29
CA ILE A 12 -24.16 4.15 -13.92
C ILE A 12 -25.48 3.70 -13.27
N SER A 13 -25.46 2.59 -12.54
CA SER A 13 -26.61 2.12 -11.78
C SER A 13 -27.08 3.20 -10.79
N PRO A 14 -28.39 3.49 -10.69
CA PRO A 14 -28.93 4.48 -9.75
C PRO A 14 -28.49 4.25 -8.30
N ASP A 15 -28.38 2.98 -7.88
CA ASP A 15 -27.95 2.64 -6.53
C ASP A 15 -26.48 3.02 -6.30
N ILE A 16 -25.62 2.76 -7.27
CA ILE A 16 -24.21 3.16 -7.22
C ILE A 16 -24.08 4.68 -7.23
N LEU A 17 -24.90 5.38 -8.03
CA LEU A 17 -24.90 6.84 -8.04
C LEU A 17 -25.30 7.42 -6.67
N ARG A 18 -26.30 6.82 -6.00
CA ARG A 18 -26.68 7.19 -4.62
C ARG A 18 -25.53 6.96 -3.64
N LEU A 19 -24.82 5.84 -3.74
CA LEU A 19 -23.65 5.58 -2.90
C LEU A 19 -22.54 6.62 -3.12
N LEU A 20 -22.29 7.00 -4.37
CA LEU A 20 -21.31 8.03 -4.71
C LEU A 20 -21.70 9.42 -4.18
N GLN A 21 -22.97 9.67 -3.89
CA GLN A 21 -23.43 10.94 -3.31
C GLN A 21 -23.28 10.99 -1.78
N LYS A 22 -23.06 9.86 -1.10
CA LYS A 22 -22.90 9.81 0.36
C LYS A 22 -21.69 10.59 0.84
N SER A 23 -21.73 11.09 2.07
CA SER A 23 -20.57 11.76 2.70
C SER A 23 -19.48 10.76 3.06
N GLU A 24 -19.87 9.56 3.48
CA GLU A 24 -19.01 8.48 3.98
C GLU A 24 -19.54 7.12 3.51
N LEU A 25 -18.65 6.12 3.48
CA LEU A 25 -18.98 4.77 3.08
C LEU A 25 -18.81 3.78 4.24
N GLY A 26 -19.84 2.98 4.48
CA GLY A 26 -19.78 1.76 5.30
C GLY A 26 -19.11 0.60 4.56
N LEU A 27 -18.86 -0.51 5.28
CA LEU A 27 -18.23 -1.71 4.73
C LEU A 27 -19.06 -2.32 3.57
N GLU A 28 -20.36 -2.49 3.76
CA GLU A 28 -21.24 -3.08 2.74
C GLU A 28 -21.36 -2.19 1.49
N GLU A 29 -21.28 -0.88 1.66
CA GLU A 29 -21.32 0.09 0.56
C GLU A 29 -20.03 0.03 -0.25
N LEU A 30 -18.88 -0.11 0.41
CA LEU A 30 -17.60 -0.39 -0.25
C LEU A 30 -17.63 -1.73 -1.00
N LYS A 31 -18.27 -2.78 -0.45
CA LYS A 31 -18.41 -4.08 -1.14
C LYS A 31 -19.23 -3.93 -2.43
N GLN A 32 -20.31 -3.17 -2.38
CA GLN A 32 -21.13 -2.87 -3.56
C GLN A 32 -20.35 -2.07 -4.61
N ILE A 33 -19.64 -1.02 -4.21
CA ILE A 33 -18.80 -0.22 -5.11
C ILE A 33 -17.69 -1.08 -5.71
N HIS A 34 -17.00 -1.87 -4.90
CA HIS A 34 -15.92 -2.77 -5.32
C HIS A 34 -16.40 -3.77 -6.38
N LYS A 35 -17.50 -4.47 -6.10
CA LYS A 35 -18.12 -5.43 -7.02
C LYS A 35 -18.53 -4.75 -8.33
N TYR A 36 -19.13 -3.57 -8.24
CA TYR A 36 -19.56 -2.82 -9.41
C TYR A 36 -18.38 -2.32 -10.25
N ALA A 37 -17.32 -1.80 -9.62
CA ALA A 37 -16.13 -1.31 -10.28
C ALA A 37 -15.35 -2.42 -11.00
N LYS A 38 -15.34 -3.64 -10.44
CA LYS A 38 -14.78 -4.82 -11.10
C LYS A 38 -15.59 -5.23 -12.33
N ALA A 39 -16.92 -5.24 -12.24
CA ALA A 39 -17.80 -5.67 -13.31
C ALA A 39 -17.97 -4.63 -14.43
N ASN A 40 -18.01 -3.33 -14.07
CA ASN A 40 -18.38 -2.24 -14.97
C ASN A 40 -17.43 -1.03 -14.84
N PRO A 41 -16.09 -1.19 -15.02
CA PRO A 41 -15.12 -0.12 -14.78
C PRO A 41 -15.36 1.12 -15.64
N GLN A 42 -15.82 0.95 -16.88
CA GLN A 42 -16.09 2.03 -17.83
C GLN A 42 -17.14 3.02 -17.30
N HIS A 43 -18.09 2.57 -16.49
CA HIS A 43 -19.16 3.43 -15.99
C HIS A 43 -18.64 4.43 -14.94
N LEU A 44 -17.52 4.12 -14.28
CA LEU A 44 -16.97 4.91 -13.17
C LEU A 44 -15.89 5.91 -13.62
N ILE A 45 -15.58 6.02 -14.91
CA ILE A 45 -14.55 6.92 -15.44
C ILE A 45 -14.76 8.36 -15.01
N ASN A 46 -16.00 8.85 -15.09
CA ASN A 46 -16.33 10.22 -14.72
C ASN A 46 -16.50 10.43 -13.21
N GLN A 47 -16.38 9.36 -12.42
CA GLN A 47 -16.54 9.36 -10.97
C GLN A 47 -15.23 9.04 -10.24
N THR A 48 -14.10 8.95 -10.94
CA THR A 48 -12.80 8.61 -10.34
C THR A 48 -12.42 9.55 -9.19
N SER A 49 -12.50 10.87 -9.40
CA SER A 49 -12.16 11.85 -8.35
C SER A 49 -13.10 11.76 -7.15
N ARG A 50 -14.37 11.44 -7.38
CA ARG A 50 -15.36 11.27 -6.31
C ARG A 50 -15.10 10.00 -5.51
N LEU A 51 -14.80 8.89 -6.18
CA LEU A 51 -14.39 7.65 -5.56
C LEU A 51 -13.11 7.83 -4.74
N GLU A 52 -12.11 8.50 -5.31
CA GLU A 52 -10.85 8.82 -4.63
C GLU A 52 -11.12 9.56 -3.32
N LEU A 53 -11.95 10.60 -3.35
CA LEU A 53 -12.35 11.36 -2.16
C LEU A 53 -13.04 10.47 -1.12
N LEU A 54 -14.03 9.67 -1.52
CA LEU A 54 -14.79 8.82 -0.59
C LEU A 54 -13.93 7.74 0.05
N ILE A 55 -13.03 7.13 -0.72
CA ILE A 55 -12.14 6.07 -0.25
C ILE A 55 -11.08 6.66 0.68
N THR A 56 -10.47 7.78 0.30
CA THR A 56 -9.39 8.41 1.09
C THR A 56 -9.89 9.03 2.39
N LYS A 57 -11.17 9.38 2.52
CA LYS A 57 -11.77 9.77 3.81
C LYS A 57 -11.57 8.74 4.91
N ILE A 58 -11.50 7.45 4.59
CA ILE A 58 -11.30 6.36 5.57
C ILE A 58 -9.92 6.45 6.23
N ILE A 59 -8.93 7.02 5.51
CA ILE A 59 -7.54 7.14 5.97
C ILE A 59 -7.10 8.59 6.16
N ASN A 60 -8.02 9.53 6.05
CA ASN A 60 -7.75 10.93 6.31
C ASN A 60 -8.18 11.31 7.72
N PRO A 61 -7.50 12.31 8.29
CA PRO A 61 -7.97 12.95 9.51
C PRO A 61 -9.39 13.52 9.33
N THR A 62 -10.32 13.18 10.21
CA THR A 62 -11.59 13.91 10.39
C THR A 62 -11.44 14.86 11.58
N GLU A 63 -11.67 16.16 11.36
CA GLU A 63 -11.69 17.14 12.45
C GLU A 63 -13.03 17.07 13.17
N CYS A 64 -13.06 16.43 14.34
CA CYS A 64 -14.22 16.47 15.23
C CYS A 64 -13.99 17.53 16.31
N THR A 65 -14.91 18.49 16.42
CA THR A 65 -14.97 19.43 17.55
C THR A 65 -15.85 18.82 18.64
N CYS A 66 -15.22 18.26 19.67
CA CYS A 66 -15.96 17.68 20.79
C CYS A 66 -16.06 18.72 21.92
N SER A 67 -17.27 19.05 22.37
CA SER A 67 -17.50 20.08 23.41
C SER A 67 -16.89 19.75 24.77
N ALA A 68 -16.53 18.48 25.02
CA ALA A 68 -15.97 18.00 26.28
C ALA A 68 -14.43 17.94 26.32
N ARG A 69 -13.75 18.14 25.19
CA ARG A 69 -12.28 18.12 25.11
C ARG A 69 -11.82 19.28 24.24
N THR A 70 -10.99 20.17 24.76
CA THR A 70 -10.43 21.34 24.06
C THR A 70 -9.44 21.00 22.94
N ALA A 71 -9.42 19.76 22.45
CA ALA A 71 -8.54 19.28 21.39
C ALA A 71 -9.35 18.64 20.25
N THR A 72 -8.94 18.92 19.01
CA THR A 72 -9.35 18.18 17.82
C THR A 72 -8.84 16.74 17.94
N HIS A 73 -9.76 15.77 17.97
CA HIS A 73 -9.44 14.35 18.07
C HIS A 73 -9.85 13.61 16.80
N PHE A 74 -9.20 12.48 16.54
CA PHE A 74 -9.64 11.55 15.52
C PHE A 74 -10.64 10.58 16.12
N ASP A 75 -11.83 10.48 15.54
CA ASP A 75 -12.74 9.38 15.85
C ASP A 75 -12.25 8.11 15.12
N LEU A 76 -11.05 7.65 15.49
CA LEU A 76 -10.55 6.34 15.11
C LEU A 76 -11.17 5.35 16.09
N SER A 77 -12.45 5.05 15.87
CA SER A 77 -13.19 4.05 16.64
C SER A 77 -12.31 2.79 16.79
N CYS A 78 -11.98 2.48 18.05
CA CYS A 78 -11.04 1.48 18.50
C CYS A 78 -11.22 0.08 17.86
N LYS A 79 -10.09 -0.59 17.57
CA LYS A 79 -9.91 -2.07 17.47
C LYS A 79 -11.17 -2.89 17.13
N ASN A 80 -11.74 -2.70 15.95
CA ASN A 80 -12.82 -3.54 15.45
C ASN A 80 -12.30 -4.31 14.22
N PRO A 81 -12.37 -5.65 14.13
CA PRO A 81 -11.97 -6.41 12.93
C PRO A 81 -12.65 -5.91 11.64
N GLU A 82 -13.84 -5.34 11.77
CA GLU A 82 -14.55 -4.67 10.66
C GLU A 82 -13.75 -3.52 10.03
N ILE A 83 -12.87 -2.86 10.80
CA ILE A 83 -12.02 -1.77 10.31
C ILE A 83 -10.89 -2.31 9.44
N GLU A 84 -10.29 -3.45 9.81
CA GLU A 84 -9.25 -4.07 8.98
C GLU A 84 -9.82 -4.50 7.62
N GLU A 85 -10.98 -5.16 7.62
CA GLU A 85 -11.69 -5.53 6.39
C GLU A 85 -12.05 -4.28 5.57
N LYS A 86 -12.55 -3.23 6.23
CA LYS A 86 -12.88 -1.95 5.58
C LYS A 86 -11.66 -1.31 4.93
N ILE A 87 -10.50 -1.28 5.61
CA ILE A 87 -9.25 -0.73 5.09
C ILE A 87 -8.74 -1.53 3.90
N GLN A 88 -8.74 -2.86 3.99
CA GLN A 88 -8.31 -3.71 2.88
C GLN A 88 -9.20 -3.50 1.65
N LEU A 89 -10.52 -3.49 1.83
CA LEU A 89 -11.46 -3.29 0.74
C LEU A 89 -11.38 -1.88 0.15
N ALA A 90 -11.19 -0.86 0.99
CA ALA A 90 -10.93 0.50 0.54
C ALA A 90 -9.64 0.58 -0.30
N ALA A 91 -8.58 -0.10 0.14
CA ALA A 91 -7.31 -0.16 -0.57
C ALA A 91 -7.43 -0.88 -1.93
N GLU A 92 -8.22 -1.96 -2.01
CA GLU A 92 -8.58 -2.64 -3.26
C GLU A 92 -9.34 -1.70 -4.22
N CYS A 93 -10.33 -0.96 -3.71
CA CYS A 93 -11.04 0.07 -4.48
C CYS A 93 -10.11 1.17 -4.99
N PHE A 94 -9.20 1.65 -4.13
CA PHE A 94 -8.22 2.68 -4.49
C PHE A 94 -7.28 2.20 -5.61
N ALA A 95 -6.81 0.95 -5.52
CA ALA A 95 -5.94 0.34 -6.51
C ALA A 95 -6.60 0.16 -7.88
N MET A 96 -7.93 0.18 -7.98
CA MET A 96 -8.63 0.12 -9.27
C MET A 96 -8.69 1.47 -10.00
N LEU A 97 -8.58 2.60 -9.29
CA LEU A 97 -8.73 3.94 -9.85
C LEU A 97 -7.86 4.21 -11.10
N PRO A 98 -6.54 3.91 -11.13
CA PRO A 98 -5.73 4.18 -12.32
C PRO A 98 -6.15 3.37 -13.54
N PHE A 99 -6.89 2.29 -13.35
CA PHE A 99 -7.35 1.40 -14.41
C PHE A 99 -8.78 1.66 -14.88
N LEU A 100 -9.54 2.51 -14.18
CA LEU A 100 -10.88 2.90 -14.64
C LEU A 100 -10.78 3.63 -15.98
N LYS A 101 -9.74 4.46 -16.14
CA LYS A 101 -9.37 5.11 -17.39
C LYS A 101 -7.99 4.63 -17.81
N SER A 102 -7.93 3.60 -18.66
CA SER A 102 -6.70 2.95 -19.13
C SER A 102 -5.73 3.96 -19.76
N SER A 103 -4.79 4.47 -18.97
CA SER A 103 -3.75 5.41 -19.38
C SER A 103 -2.46 5.04 -18.67
N PRO A 104 -1.39 4.66 -19.40
CA PRO A 104 -0.10 4.30 -18.80
C PRO A 104 0.46 5.41 -17.91
N GLN A 105 0.35 6.67 -18.34
CA GLN A 105 0.80 7.83 -17.57
C GLN A 105 0.06 7.95 -16.23
N ARG A 106 -1.27 7.75 -16.20
CA ARG A 106 -2.04 7.81 -14.94
C ARG A 106 -1.65 6.71 -13.98
N LEU A 107 -1.36 5.52 -14.49
CA LEU A 107 -0.92 4.40 -13.67
C LEU A 107 0.47 4.67 -13.10
N GLN A 108 1.38 5.27 -13.87
CA GLN A 108 2.68 5.70 -13.39
C GLN A 108 2.57 6.79 -12.32
N GLU A 109 1.77 7.83 -12.56
CA GLU A 109 1.50 8.89 -11.58
C GLU A 109 0.92 8.31 -10.28
N TYR A 110 -0.06 7.42 -10.39
CA TYR A 110 -0.64 6.73 -9.24
C TYR A 110 0.41 5.94 -8.44
N GLN A 111 1.26 5.15 -9.12
CA GLN A 111 2.32 4.38 -8.48
C GLN A 111 3.31 5.28 -7.71
N LEU A 112 3.73 6.39 -8.32
CA LEU A 112 4.67 7.34 -7.71
C LEU A 112 4.03 8.05 -6.52
N ARG A 113 2.77 8.50 -6.64
CA ARG A 113 2.05 9.14 -5.52
C ARG A 113 1.81 8.17 -4.37
N LEU A 114 1.52 6.91 -4.68
CA LEU A 114 1.38 5.84 -3.70
C LEU A 114 2.70 5.60 -2.95
N ALA A 115 3.82 5.49 -3.68
CA ALA A 115 5.15 5.36 -3.08
C ALA A 115 5.50 6.57 -2.21
N ARG A 116 5.17 7.80 -2.65
CA ARG A 116 5.38 9.03 -1.87
C ARG A 116 4.64 8.93 -0.54
N CYS A 117 3.33 8.67 -0.58
CA CYS A 117 2.52 8.64 0.63
C CYS A 117 2.92 7.51 1.57
N LEU A 118 3.27 6.34 1.04
CA LEU A 118 3.74 5.21 1.84
C LEU A 118 5.10 5.53 2.49
N SER A 119 6.08 6.01 1.74
CA SER A 119 7.41 6.35 2.28
C SER A 119 7.35 7.40 3.39
N GLU A 120 6.58 8.47 3.21
CA GLU A 120 6.38 9.49 4.24
C GLU A 120 5.72 8.92 5.51
N THR A 121 4.69 8.09 5.33
CA THR A 121 3.99 7.45 6.46
C THR A 121 4.93 6.53 7.23
N LEU A 122 5.74 5.74 6.52
CA LEU A 122 6.71 4.83 7.13
C LEU A 122 7.85 5.58 7.82
N CYS A 123 8.41 6.64 7.23
CA CYS A 123 9.40 7.49 7.90
C CYS A 123 8.84 8.02 9.24
N CYS A 124 7.61 8.56 9.22
CA CYS A 124 6.99 9.08 10.44
C CYS A 124 6.75 7.99 11.50
N LEU A 125 6.39 6.76 11.09
CA LEU A 125 6.27 5.63 12.02
C LEU A 125 7.62 5.28 12.65
N LEU A 126 8.69 5.26 11.86
CA LEU A 126 10.04 4.97 12.34
C LEU A 126 10.56 6.06 13.27
N ASP A 127 10.29 7.34 12.96
CA ASP A 127 10.57 8.49 13.84
C ASP A 127 9.92 8.33 15.22
N ILE A 128 8.62 7.99 15.26
CA ILE A 128 7.87 7.81 16.53
C ILE A 128 8.47 6.66 17.35
N ASN A 129 8.96 5.61 16.69
CA ASN A 129 9.62 4.48 17.34
C ASN A 129 11.13 4.72 17.57
N ARG A 130 11.65 5.92 17.27
CA ARG A 130 13.06 6.33 17.43
C ARG A 130 14.04 5.43 16.67
N LEU A 131 13.67 5.01 15.47
CA LEU A 131 14.47 4.13 14.63
C LEU A 131 15.17 4.93 13.52
N SER A 132 16.47 4.72 13.34
CA SER A 132 17.22 5.32 12.23
C SER A 132 16.84 4.70 10.90
N HIS A 133 16.67 5.51 9.86
CA HIS A 133 16.09 5.09 8.58
C HIS A 133 16.54 5.97 7.39
N ALA A 134 17.83 6.32 7.36
CA ALA A 134 18.41 7.25 6.38
C ALA A 134 18.13 6.90 4.91
N THR A 135 18.18 5.61 4.56
CA THR A 135 17.88 5.12 3.21
C THR A 135 16.41 5.40 2.83
N LEU A 136 15.47 5.13 3.73
CA LEU A 136 14.05 5.44 3.48
C LEU A 136 13.80 6.95 3.40
N SER A 137 14.45 7.74 4.26
CA SER A 137 14.35 9.20 4.22
C SER A 137 14.86 9.78 2.89
N THR A 138 15.89 9.17 2.30
CA THR A 138 16.40 9.56 0.97
C THR A 138 15.37 9.30 -0.12
N VAL A 139 14.69 8.14 -0.09
CA VAL A 139 13.60 7.81 -1.02
C VAL A 139 12.43 8.78 -0.86
N GLN A 140 12.05 9.07 0.38
CA GLN A 140 10.99 10.04 0.69
C GLN A 140 11.34 11.44 0.18
N ALA A 141 12.57 11.91 0.37
CA ALA A 141 13.03 13.22 -0.10
C ALA A 141 13.00 13.30 -1.63
N TYR A 142 13.50 12.26 -2.32
CA TYR A 142 13.41 12.17 -3.78
C TYR A 142 11.97 12.28 -4.27
N LEU A 143 11.07 11.45 -3.73
CA LEU A 143 9.66 11.44 -4.13
C LEU A 143 8.96 12.77 -3.83
N SER A 144 9.25 13.38 -2.67
CA SER A 144 8.69 14.67 -2.28
C SER A 144 9.12 15.82 -3.20
N SER A 145 10.29 15.71 -3.83
CA SER A 145 10.80 16.73 -4.77
C SER A 145 10.25 16.60 -6.20
N LYS A 146 9.63 15.45 -6.55
CA LYS A 146 9.25 15.12 -7.94
C LYS A 146 7.77 14.82 -8.15
N VAL A 147 7.06 14.42 -7.10
CA VAL A 147 5.73 13.82 -7.21
C VAL A 147 4.81 14.56 -6.29
N ASP A 148 3.68 15.08 -6.75
CA ASP A 148 2.67 15.72 -5.88
C ASP A 148 1.93 14.72 -4.98
N TYR A 149 1.16 15.21 -4.00
CA TYR A 149 0.21 14.35 -3.28
C TYR A 149 -0.98 13.98 -4.16
N PHE A 150 -1.69 12.92 -3.77
CA PHE A 150 -3.09 12.80 -4.14
C PHE A 150 -3.85 14.01 -3.61
N SER A 151 -4.70 14.61 -4.43
CA SER A 151 -5.43 15.84 -4.06
C SER A 151 -6.34 15.64 -2.85
N CYS A 152 -6.84 14.42 -2.69
CA CYS A 152 -7.74 14.07 -1.59
C CYS A 152 -7.01 13.60 -0.34
N ILE A 153 -5.68 13.45 -0.34
CA ILE A 153 -4.93 12.92 0.81
C ILE A 153 -4.24 14.05 1.57
N THR A 154 -4.48 14.10 2.88
CA THR A 154 -3.85 15.11 3.74
C THR A 154 -2.38 14.74 3.99
N PRO A 155 -1.41 15.62 3.69
CA PRO A 155 0.01 15.43 4.01
C PRO A 155 0.26 15.17 5.50
N VAL A 156 1.25 14.34 5.85
CA VAL A 156 1.44 13.90 7.24
C VAL A 156 1.89 15.04 8.15
N ASP A 157 2.70 15.97 7.65
CA ASP A 157 3.14 17.18 8.35
C ASP A 157 1.99 18.05 8.85
N LYS A 158 0.85 18.08 8.13
CA LYS A 158 -0.36 18.78 8.56
C LYS A 158 -1.09 18.07 9.70
N VAL A 159 -0.93 16.76 9.83
CA VAL A 159 -1.59 15.91 10.84
C VAL A 159 -0.80 15.83 12.15
N LYS A 160 0.55 15.96 12.10
CA LYS A 160 1.47 15.86 13.24
C LYS A 160 1.11 16.72 14.46
N LYS A 161 0.24 17.72 14.31
CA LYS A 161 -0.19 18.65 15.38
C LYS A 161 -1.24 18.08 16.34
N LEU A 162 -1.69 16.83 16.15
CA LEU A 162 -2.85 16.23 16.86
C LEU A 162 -2.39 14.98 17.64
N SER A 163 -2.06 15.15 18.92
CA SER A 163 -1.00 14.34 19.57
C SER A 163 -1.39 12.98 20.17
N GLU A 164 -2.66 12.61 20.32
CA GLU A 164 -3.01 11.33 21.01
C GLU A 164 -3.24 10.16 20.05
N ASP A 165 -3.78 10.41 18.85
CA ASP A 165 -4.17 9.36 17.90
C ASP A 165 -3.28 9.27 16.65
N PHE A 166 -2.23 10.08 16.61
CA PHE A 166 -1.37 10.22 15.44
C PHE A 166 -0.69 8.90 15.02
N SER A 167 -0.23 8.10 15.98
CA SER A 167 0.38 6.79 15.67
C SER A 167 -0.64 5.80 15.09
N ASN A 168 -1.86 5.77 15.64
CA ASN A 168 -2.94 4.91 15.15
C ASN A 168 -3.33 5.25 13.72
N PHE A 169 -3.42 6.54 13.41
CA PHE A 169 -3.63 7.07 12.07
C PHE A 169 -2.55 6.57 11.10
N LEU A 170 -1.27 6.73 11.46
CA LEU A 170 -0.16 6.34 10.60
C LEU A 170 -0.15 4.83 10.30
N TYR A 171 -0.47 3.98 11.29
CA TYR A 171 -0.57 2.53 11.06
C TYR A 171 -1.67 2.19 10.06
N LEU A 172 -2.88 2.74 10.20
CA LEU A 172 -3.98 2.49 9.27
C LEU A 172 -3.65 2.97 7.85
N ARG A 173 -3.00 4.14 7.75
CA ARG A 173 -2.57 4.71 6.48
C ARG A 173 -1.47 3.88 5.82
N ALA A 174 -0.51 3.38 6.59
CA ALA A 174 0.54 2.48 6.10
C ALA A 174 -0.06 1.16 5.59
N GLU A 175 -1.01 0.58 6.33
CA GLU A 175 -1.74 -0.62 5.92
C GLU A 175 -2.49 -0.39 4.61
N PHE A 176 -3.29 0.67 4.51
CA PHE A 176 -4.02 1.02 3.30
C PHE A 176 -3.11 1.12 2.08
N PHE A 177 -2.02 1.90 2.14
CA PHE A 177 -1.12 2.04 0.98
C PHE A 177 -0.36 0.75 0.67
N THR A 178 -0.01 -0.05 1.68
CA THR A 178 0.61 -1.36 1.48
C THR A 178 -0.33 -2.31 0.74
N TYR A 179 -1.60 -2.37 1.13
CA TYR A 179 -2.62 -3.16 0.44
C TYR A 179 -2.84 -2.63 -0.98
N SER A 180 -2.99 -1.31 -1.16
CA SER A 180 -3.17 -0.71 -2.48
C SER A 180 -2.01 -1.03 -3.42
N LEU A 181 -0.77 -1.01 -2.91
CA LEU A 181 0.41 -1.38 -3.67
C LEU A 181 0.35 -2.84 -4.09
N ARG A 182 0.08 -3.75 -3.13
CA ARG A 182 -0.04 -5.18 -3.38
C ARG A 182 -1.09 -5.49 -4.45
N CYS A 183 -2.23 -4.81 -4.42
CA CYS A 183 -3.32 -4.99 -5.37
C CYS A 183 -2.97 -4.63 -6.82
N ILE A 184 -1.98 -3.76 -7.06
CA ILE A 184 -1.47 -3.49 -8.41
C ILE A 184 -0.88 -4.77 -9.03
N PHE A 185 -0.21 -5.59 -8.22
CA PHE A 185 0.53 -6.78 -8.66
C PHE A 185 -0.27 -8.09 -8.61
N LEU A 186 -1.41 -8.10 -7.91
CA LEU A 186 -2.34 -9.23 -7.90
C LEU A 186 -3.35 -9.20 -9.04
N ARG A 187 -3.44 -8.08 -9.75
CA ARG A 187 -4.49 -7.88 -10.73
C ARG A 187 -4.14 -8.56 -12.04
N ASP A 188 -4.99 -9.49 -12.45
CA ASP A 188 -4.99 -9.99 -13.83
C ASP A 188 -5.48 -8.87 -14.75
N SER A 189 -4.54 -8.22 -15.42
CA SER A 189 -4.80 -7.18 -16.41
C SER A 189 -4.38 -7.69 -17.79
N ALA A 190 -5.29 -7.62 -18.76
CA ALA A 190 -4.96 -7.86 -20.17
C ALA A 190 -4.08 -6.74 -20.77
N THR A 191 -3.91 -5.62 -20.04
CA THR A 191 -3.10 -4.48 -20.48
C THR A 191 -1.70 -4.58 -19.88
N TYR A 192 -0.68 -4.35 -20.71
CA TYR A 192 0.70 -4.20 -20.25
C TYR A 192 0.80 -3.02 -19.27
N ILE A 193 1.48 -3.24 -18.14
CA ILE A 193 1.62 -2.27 -17.06
C ILE A 193 3.10 -1.94 -16.90
N ASP A 194 3.46 -0.67 -17.12
CA ASP A 194 4.77 -0.15 -16.76
C ASP A 194 4.85 0.08 -15.25
N ILE A 195 5.60 -0.78 -14.58
CA ILE A 195 5.75 -0.74 -13.12
C ILE A 195 6.99 0.09 -12.76
N CYS A 196 6.84 1.02 -11.82
CA CYS A 196 7.94 1.79 -11.24
C CYS A 196 8.79 0.95 -10.27
N LEU A 197 9.26 -0.22 -10.71
CA LEU A 197 9.98 -1.19 -9.88
C LEU A 197 11.16 -0.58 -9.12
N PRO A 198 12.03 0.25 -9.71
CA PRO A 198 13.16 0.82 -8.97
C PRO A 198 12.72 1.59 -7.72
N VAL A 199 11.68 2.41 -7.83
CA VAL A 199 11.15 3.20 -6.70
C VAL A 199 10.61 2.29 -5.60
N PHE A 200 9.83 1.27 -5.96
CA PHE A 200 9.30 0.34 -4.98
C PHE A 200 10.41 -0.48 -4.31
N MET A 201 11.41 -0.94 -5.07
CA MET A 201 12.54 -1.69 -4.50
C MET A 201 13.37 -0.81 -3.56
N SER A 202 13.63 0.45 -3.91
CA SER A 202 14.29 1.39 -3.00
C SER A 202 13.48 1.64 -1.73
N LEU A 203 12.15 1.74 -1.83
CA LEU A 203 11.26 1.89 -0.66
C LEU A 203 11.36 0.66 0.26
N PHE A 204 11.22 -0.55 -0.29
CA PHE A 204 11.33 -1.78 0.50
C PHE A 204 12.73 -1.94 1.12
N ASN A 205 13.77 -1.67 0.35
CA ASN A 205 15.15 -1.71 0.84
C ASN A 205 15.33 -0.72 2.00
N GLY A 206 14.90 0.52 1.83
CA GLY A 206 15.04 1.56 2.85
C GLY A 206 14.27 1.24 4.14
N PHE A 207 13.09 0.64 4.06
CA PHE A 207 12.34 0.23 5.24
C PHE A 207 12.97 -0.99 5.92
N PHE A 208 13.35 -2.01 5.15
CA PHE A 208 13.85 -3.26 5.72
C PHE A 208 15.33 -3.22 6.11
N GLU A 209 16.11 -2.22 5.72
CA GLU A 209 17.43 -1.97 6.32
C GLU A 209 17.33 -1.66 7.82
N VAL A 210 16.16 -1.18 8.27
CA VAL A 210 15.91 -0.86 9.67
C VAL A 210 15.78 -2.14 10.48
N ARG A 211 16.72 -2.33 11.41
CA ARG A 211 16.74 -3.49 12.30
C ARG A 211 15.73 -3.34 13.43
N LEU A 212 14.49 -3.76 13.17
CA LEU A 212 13.41 -3.78 14.17
C LEU A 212 13.68 -4.74 15.34
N THR A 213 14.68 -5.62 15.21
CA THR A 213 14.94 -6.72 16.14
C THR A 213 15.77 -6.36 17.36
N GLU A 214 16.47 -5.23 17.35
CA GLU A 214 17.36 -4.79 18.43
C GLU A 214 16.68 -3.89 19.47
N ASN A 215 15.50 -3.36 19.14
CA ASN A 215 14.84 -2.38 19.99
C ASN A 215 13.63 -3.02 20.70
N GLU A 216 13.80 -3.28 22.00
CA GLU A 216 12.74 -3.84 22.85
C GLU A 216 11.47 -2.98 22.89
N SER A 217 11.58 -1.68 22.59
CA SER A 217 10.47 -0.73 22.56
C SER A 217 9.67 -0.75 21.26
N VAL A 218 9.98 -1.63 20.30
CA VAL A 218 9.20 -1.73 19.05
C VAL A 218 7.79 -2.22 19.35
N SER A 219 6.81 -1.43 18.92
CA SER A 219 5.40 -1.76 19.12
C SER A 219 4.95 -2.92 18.22
N ASP A 220 4.04 -3.76 18.72
CA ASP A 220 3.49 -4.89 17.98
C ASP A 220 2.82 -4.44 16.66
N ARG A 221 2.21 -3.24 16.62
CA ARG A 221 1.61 -2.68 15.40
C ARG A 221 2.64 -2.39 14.31
N LEU A 222 3.85 -1.95 14.68
CA LEU A 222 4.94 -1.78 13.71
C LEU A 222 5.40 -3.13 13.16
N LEU A 223 5.41 -4.17 13.97
CA LEU A 223 5.72 -5.55 13.53
C LEU A 223 4.65 -6.09 12.59
N THR A 224 3.37 -5.85 12.90
CA THR A 224 2.27 -6.17 11.98
C THR A 224 2.45 -5.47 10.64
N THR A 225 2.73 -4.16 10.66
CA THR A 225 2.95 -3.35 9.46
C THR A 225 4.13 -3.89 8.64
N SER A 226 5.27 -4.16 9.29
CA SER A 226 6.45 -4.76 8.68
C SER A 226 6.15 -6.12 8.03
N SER A 227 5.41 -6.99 8.73
CA SER A 227 5.02 -8.31 8.20
C SER A 227 4.11 -8.21 6.96
N ARG A 228 3.21 -7.21 6.90
CA ARG A 228 2.34 -6.95 5.75
C ARG A 228 3.12 -6.33 4.58
N LEU A 229 4.08 -5.46 4.85
CA LEU A 229 5.02 -4.97 3.83
C LEU A 229 5.83 -6.13 3.22
N MET A 230 6.29 -7.07 4.04
CA MET A 230 7.05 -8.23 3.54
C MET A 230 6.17 -9.13 2.67
N LEU A 231 4.91 -9.32 3.04
CA LEU A 231 3.93 -10.02 2.20
C LEU A 231 3.69 -9.30 0.86
N CYS A 232 3.62 -7.96 0.88
CA CYS A 232 3.55 -7.15 -0.34
C CYS A 232 4.78 -7.37 -1.23
N LEU A 233 5.99 -7.28 -0.67
CA LEU A 233 7.23 -7.55 -1.41
C LEU A 233 7.25 -8.97 -1.98
N SER A 234 6.81 -9.96 -1.20
CA SER A 234 6.70 -11.35 -1.66
C SER A 234 5.77 -11.49 -2.85
N THR A 235 4.62 -10.82 -2.81
CA THR A 235 3.67 -10.77 -3.93
C THR A 235 4.33 -10.15 -5.17
N ILE A 236 5.07 -9.05 -5.02
CA ILE A 236 5.79 -8.40 -6.12
C ILE A 236 6.83 -9.36 -6.72
N CYS A 237 7.68 -9.98 -5.91
CA CYS A 237 8.68 -10.96 -6.35
C CYS A 237 8.05 -12.14 -7.10
N GLN A 238 6.89 -12.61 -6.64
CA GLN A 238 6.12 -13.66 -7.32
C GLN A 238 5.62 -13.20 -8.69
N THR A 239 5.03 -12.01 -8.78
CA THR A 239 4.44 -11.48 -10.02
C THR A 239 5.51 -11.09 -11.04
N VAL A 240 6.48 -10.24 -10.70
CA VAL A 240 7.44 -9.69 -11.68
C VAL A 240 8.72 -10.51 -11.81
N GLY A 241 9.06 -11.33 -10.81
CA GLY A 241 10.22 -12.21 -10.87
C GLY A 241 11.55 -11.49 -11.11
N THR A 242 12.23 -11.86 -12.19
CA THR A 242 13.57 -11.38 -12.53
C THR A 242 13.59 -9.99 -13.18
N LEU A 243 12.42 -9.43 -13.52
CA LEU A 243 12.30 -8.04 -13.98
C LEU A 243 12.71 -7.02 -12.90
N ILE A 244 12.90 -7.48 -11.66
CA ILE A 244 13.42 -6.70 -10.54
C ILE A 244 14.93 -6.39 -10.69
N MET A 245 15.66 -7.03 -11.62
CA MET A 245 17.06 -6.68 -11.88
C MET A 245 17.20 -5.18 -12.22
N PRO A 246 18.18 -4.46 -11.62
CA PRO A 246 19.35 -4.96 -10.90
C PRO A 246 19.18 -5.12 -9.38
N ALA A 247 18.00 -4.93 -8.79
CA ALA A 247 17.83 -4.92 -7.34
C ALA A 247 17.96 -6.29 -6.65
N VAL A 248 17.99 -7.39 -7.43
CA VAL A 248 18.00 -8.77 -6.92
C VAL A 248 19.09 -9.04 -5.87
N PRO A 249 20.38 -8.69 -6.05
CA PRO A 249 21.41 -9.03 -5.07
C PRO A 249 21.18 -8.36 -3.72
N CYS A 250 20.84 -7.06 -3.73
CA CYS A 250 20.49 -6.31 -2.52
C CYS A 250 19.28 -6.94 -1.82
N LEU A 251 18.29 -7.38 -2.60
CA LEU A 251 17.11 -8.04 -2.05
C LEU A 251 17.47 -9.36 -1.35
N LEU A 252 18.26 -10.22 -1.99
CA LEU A 252 18.70 -11.49 -1.40
C LEU A 252 19.50 -11.28 -0.10
N THR A 253 20.39 -10.28 -0.08
CA THR A 253 21.16 -9.93 1.11
C THR A 253 20.26 -9.50 2.26
N PHE A 254 19.35 -8.55 2.04
CA PHE A 254 18.49 -8.07 3.13
C PHE A 254 17.52 -9.16 3.61
N LEU A 255 16.96 -9.98 2.72
CA LEU A 255 16.06 -11.08 3.08
C LEU A 255 16.77 -12.11 3.98
N THR A 256 18.03 -12.39 3.69
CA THR A 256 18.88 -13.25 4.52
C THR A 256 19.08 -12.64 5.91
N TYR A 257 19.41 -11.36 5.99
CA TYR A 257 19.56 -10.66 7.27
C TYR A 257 18.26 -10.65 8.08
N HIS A 258 17.09 -10.47 7.46
CA HIS A 258 15.81 -10.54 8.19
C HIS A 258 15.53 -11.92 8.78
N LEU A 259 15.87 -12.99 8.05
CA LEU A 259 15.76 -14.34 8.57
C LEU A 259 16.70 -14.53 9.76
N GLU A 260 17.94 -14.11 9.64
CA GLU A 260 18.93 -14.15 10.73
C GLU A 260 18.46 -13.36 11.95
N TRP A 261 18.07 -12.10 11.76
CA TRP A 261 17.62 -11.22 12.83
C TRP A 261 16.40 -11.75 13.57
N THR A 262 15.45 -12.33 12.85
CA THR A 262 14.28 -12.93 13.48
C THR A 262 14.59 -14.23 14.18
N THR A 263 15.69 -14.94 13.89
CA THR A 263 16.01 -16.21 14.59
C THR A 263 16.16 -16.06 16.10
N ASN A 264 16.62 -14.89 16.56
CA ASN A 264 16.83 -14.57 17.97
C ASN A 264 15.54 -14.26 18.74
N TRP A 265 14.42 -14.04 18.06
CA TRP A 265 13.12 -13.71 18.67
C TRP A 265 12.37 -14.93 19.25
N ARG A 266 13.09 -15.98 19.63
CA ARG A 266 12.54 -17.32 19.90
C ARG A 266 11.72 -17.50 21.19
N LEU A 267 11.33 -16.45 21.91
CA LEU A 267 10.76 -16.61 23.25
C LEU A 267 9.52 -15.76 23.59
N ASP A 268 8.99 -14.94 22.67
CA ASP A 268 7.76 -14.17 22.93
C ASP A 268 6.56 -14.74 22.14
N PHE A 269 5.79 -15.61 22.80
CA PHE A 269 4.57 -16.20 22.23
C PHE A 269 3.57 -15.15 21.71
N LYS A 270 3.55 -13.94 22.26
CA LYS A 270 2.61 -12.88 21.83
C LYS A 270 2.92 -12.34 20.44
N ARG A 271 4.18 -12.47 19.99
CA ARG A 271 4.64 -11.93 18.70
C ARG A 271 4.75 -12.99 17.60
N MET A 272 4.47 -14.25 17.92
CA MET A 272 4.77 -15.39 17.04
C MET A 272 4.11 -15.28 15.66
N GLU A 273 2.85 -14.85 15.58
CA GLU A 273 2.12 -14.72 14.31
C GLU A 273 2.84 -13.79 13.32
N TYR A 274 3.28 -12.62 13.79
CA TYR A 274 3.98 -11.62 12.97
C TYR A 274 5.33 -12.14 12.49
N ILE A 275 6.04 -12.83 13.38
CA ILE A 275 7.36 -13.42 13.10
C ILE A 275 7.24 -14.48 12.03
N VAL A 276 6.27 -15.38 12.18
CA VAL A 276 6.00 -16.43 11.20
C VAL A 276 5.68 -15.81 9.85
N ARG A 277 4.79 -14.81 9.80
CA ARG A 277 4.44 -14.12 8.55
C ARG A 277 5.66 -13.47 7.89
N LEU A 278 6.50 -12.78 8.66
CA LEU A 278 7.70 -12.11 8.16
C LEU A 278 8.71 -13.12 7.61
N ARG A 279 8.96 -14.22 8.34
CA ARG A 279 9.86 -15.30 7.90
C ARG A 279 9.35 -16.00 6.64
N LEU A 280 8.07 -16.37 6.61
CA LEU A 280 7.46 -17.01 5.45
C LEU A 280 7.48 -16.10 4.21
N GLY A 281 7.17 -14.82 4.39
CA GLY A 281 7.29 -13.82 3.32
C GLY A 281 8.72 -13.71 2.81
N SER A 282 9.71 -13.67 3.71
CA SER A 282 11.12 -13.58 3.36
C SER A 282 11.61 -14.81 2.59
N ILE A 283 11.26 -16.01 3.06
CA ILE A 283 11.56 -17.29 2.40
C ILE A 283 10.90 -17.34 1.01
N SER A 284 9.65 -16.93 0.90
CA SER A 284 8.93 -16.87 -0.38
C SER A 284 9.64 -15.93 -1.36
N CYS A 285 10.08 -14.74 -0.93
CA CYS A 285 10.89 -13.85 -1.77
C CYS A 285 12.18 -14.54 -2.24
N LEU A 286 12.93 -15.15 -1.32
CA LEU A 286 14.19 -15.83 -1.63
C LEU A 286 13.99 -16.94 -2.66
N ILE A 287 12.99 -17.81 -2.47
CA ILE A 287 12.69 -18.90 -3.41
C ILE A 287 12.36 -18.33 -4.78
N ASN A 288 11.45 -17.35 -4.86
CA ASN A 288 11.03 -16.78 -6.13
C ASN A 288 12.17 -16.08 -6.88
N LEU A 289 13.00 -15.32 -6.17
CA LEU A 289 14.15 -14.65 -6.75
C LEU A 289 15.23 -15.67 -7.15
N ALA A 290 15.62 -16.58 -6.27
CA ALA A 290 16.68 -17.56 -6.55
C ALA A 290 16.29 -18.51 -7.69
N THR A 291 15.10 -19.12 -7.65
CA THR A 291 14.66 -20.06 -8.68
C THR A 291 14.56 -19.39 -10.05
N LYS A 292 14.02 -18.18 -10.13
CA LYS A 292 13.88 -17.48 -11.43
C LYS A 292 15.25 -16.98 -11.94
N ASN A 293 16.15 -16.53 -11.07
CA ASN A 293 17.51 -16.15 -11.49
C ASN A 293 18.33 -17.35 -11.94
N LEU A 294 18.26 -18.48 -11.24
CA LEU A 294 18.90 -19.72 -11.67
C LEU A 294 18.40 -20.15 -13.05
N LYS A 295 17.07 -20.13 -13.28
CA LYS A 295 16.50 -20.41 -14.60
C LYS A 295 17.06 -19.49 -15.69
N LEU A 296 17.18 -18.18 -15.43
CA LEU A 296 17.81 -17.25 -16.37
C LEU A 296 19.26 -17.63 -16.66
N SER A 297 20.08 -17.85 -15.63
CA SER A 297 21.50 -18.22 -15.80
C SER A 297 21.66 -19.49 -16.62
N TYR A 298 20.81 -20.51 -16.41
CA TYR A 298 20.80 -21.73 -17.22
C TYR A 298 20.36 -21.48 -18.67
N SER A 299 19.42 -20.57 -18.89
CA SER A 299 18.94 -20.18 -20.23
C SER A 299 20.03 -19.48 -21.05
N TYR A 300 20.86 -18.66 -20.39
CA TYR A 300 22.00 -17.98 -21.02
C TYR A 300 23.21 -18.90 -21.25
N SER A 301 23.35 -20.00 -20.48
CA SER A 301 24.43 -20.98 -20.69
C SER A 301 24.17 -21.98 -21.82
N LEU A 302 22.97 -21.98 -22.39
CA LEU A 302 22.54 -22.91 -23.46
C LEU A 302 22.38 -22.24 -24.84
N ASN A 303 22.68 -20.94 -24.93
CA ASN A 303 22.81 -20.16 -26.17
C ASN A 303 24.27 -19.73 -26.36
#